data_AF-A0ABD2WBK0-F1
#
_entry.id   AF-A0ABD2WBK0-F1
#
_cell.length_a   1.000
_cell.length_b   1.000
_cell.length_c   1.000
_cell.angle_alpha   90.00
_cell.angle_beta   90.00
_cell.angle_gamma   90.00
#
_symmetry.space_group_name_H-M   'P 1'
#
loop_
_entity.id
_entity.type
_entity.pdbx_description
1 polymer ?
#
loop_
_entity_poly.entity_id
_entity_poly.type
_entity_poly.pdbx_seq_one_letter_code
_entity_poly.pdbx_strand_id
1 'polypeptide(L)'
;MLPLQVSKSDPSEHGDMGHLRLYLAILESGRDLNNILDPTGVKKGSGNNSYQLKFGNSDISFRDKFIVLDEKHKYSITPGLVELLFKRDPIGTYVTNTDLANFRNILQYTSAHRVKNDPNSRVKAWNQPKYTKYIHPLFNVKIGGGALVEKSLPGLWDNFKVAYLKPKKYYRYWNDPNELCERLKLLLGEKNAGNSSHDNEINSIIEELREEGYIR
;
A
#
# COMPACT_ATOMS: atom_id res chain seq x y z
N MET A 1 27.25 19.66 -25.13
CA MET A 1 26.04 18.86 -24.84
C MET A 1 26.44 17.41 -24.75
N LEU A 2 26.46 16.83 -23.56
CA LEU A 2 26.67 15.40 -23.34
C LEU A 2 25.31 14.79 -22.93
N PRO A 3 24.90 13.65 -23.50
CA PRO A 3 23.66 12.99 -23.10
C PRO A 3 23.84 12.35 -21.71
N LEU A 4 22.83 12.54 -20.83
CA LEU A 4 22.76 11.84 -19.55
C LEU A 4 22.72 10.33 -19.80
N GLN A 5 23.78 9.63 -19.37
CA GLN A 5 23.75 8.18 -19.27
C GLN A 5 22.89 7.79 -18.07
N VAL A 6 21.75 7.15 -18.34
CA VAL A 6 21.01 6.41 -17.33
C VAL A 6 21.80 5.13 -17.07
N SER A 7 22.46 5.06 -15.93
CA SER A 7 23.14 3.85 -15.46
C SER A 7 22.11 2.73 -15.31
N LYS A 8 22.40 1.57 -15.91
CA LYS A 8 21.65 0.33 -15.68
C LYS A 8 21.81 -0.05 -14.20
N SER A 9 20.74 0.11 -13.41
CA SER A 9 20.72 -0.28 -12.01
C SER A 9 20.63 -1.81 -11.86
N ASP A 10 21.21 -2.30 -10.78
CA ASP A 10 21.39 -3.69 -10.40
C ASP A 10 20.04 -4.44 -10.21
N PRO A 11 19.88 -5.70 -10.71
CA PRO A 11 18.64 -6.48 -10.60
C PRO A 11 18.18 -6.79 -9.16
N SER A 12 19.03 -6.55 -8.15
CA SER A 12 18.68 -6.72 -6.73
C SER A 12 17.83 -5.58 -6.13
N GLU A 13 17.52 -4.53 -6.90
CA GLU A 13 16.66 -3.42 -6.47
C GLU A 13 15.14 -3.72 -6.52
N HIS A 14 14.75 -4.96 -6.78
CA HIS A 14 13.35 -5.40 -6.88
C HIS A 14 12.62 -5.59 -5.52
N GLY A 15 13.18 -5.08 -4.41
CA GLY A 15 12.55 -5.04 -3.09
C GLY A 15 11.54 -3.89 -2.91
N ASP A 16 11.24 -3.51 -1.65
CA ASP A 16 10.24 -2.53 -1.17
C ASP A 16 9.99 -1.27 -2.04
N MET A 17 11.00 -0.86 -2.82
CA MET A 17 10.96 0.27 -3.75
C MET A 17 10.16 0.01 -5.04
N GLY A 18 9.94 -1.24 -5.45
CA GLY A 18 9.23 -1.60 -6.67
C GLY A 18 7.78 -1.09 -6.68
N HIS A 19 7.08 -1.23 -5.54
CA HIS A 19 5.72 -0.71 -5.37
C HIS A 19 5.70 0.82 -5.50
N LEU A 20 6.66 1.51 -4.88
CA LEU A 20 6.76 2.96 -4.94
C LEU A 20 7.03 3.44 -6.37
N ARG A 21 8.00 2.83 -7.06
CA ARG A 21 8.35 3.16 -8.45
C ARG A 21 7.14 3.03 -9.37
N LEU A 22 6.36 1.94 -9.22
CA LEU A 22 5.13 1.74 -9.98
C LEU A 22 4.12 2.88 -9.78
N TYR A 23 3.82 3.25 -8.53
CA TYR A 23 2.82 4.29 -8.28
C TYR A 23 3.27 5.69 -8.67
N LEU A 24 4.57 6.00 -8.52
CA LEU A 24 5.14 7.25 -9.02
C LEU A 24 5.05 7.33 -10.55
N ALA A 25 5.39 6.26 -11.27
CA ALA A 25 5.26 6.20 -12.73
C ALA A 25 3.81 6.38 -13.19
N ILE A 26 2.83 5.82 -12.45
CA ILE A 26 1.41 6.03 -12.72
C ILE A 26 1.05 7.52 -12.57
N LEU A 27 1.40 8.14 -11.44
CA LEU A 27 1.16 9.58 -11.20
C LEU A 27 1.85 10.48 -12.24
N GLU A 28 3.04 10.09 -12.68
CA GLU A 28 3.80 10.80 -13.71
C GLU A 28 3.11 10.74 -15.06
N SER A 29 2.62 9.56 -15.45
CA SER A 29 1.97 9.34 -16.73
C SER A 29 0.69 10.14 -16.93
N GLY A 30 0.10 10.67 -15.85
CA GLY A 30 -1.18 11.39 -15.90
C GLY A 30 -2.34 10.53 -16.39
N ARG A 31 -2.12 9.21 -16.57
CA ARG A 31 -3.18 8.28 -16.94
C ARG A 31 -4.15 8.23 -15.79
N ASP A 32 -5.40 8.50 -16.12
CA ASP A 32 -6.51 8.41 -15.21
C ASP A 32 -6.81 6.94 -14.92
N LEU A 33 -5.94 6.29 -14.14
CA LEU A 33 -6.18 4.98 -13.56
C LEU A 33 -7.14 5.17 -12.39
N ASN A 34 -8.30 5.74 -12.69
CA ASN A 34 -9.32 6.26 -11.79
C ASN A 34 -9.95 5.21 -10.89
N ASN A 35 -9.37 3.99 -10.85
CA ASN A 35 -9.75 2.85 -10.02
C ASN A 35 -8.59 2.28 -9.20
N ILE A 36 -7.33 2.62 -9.50
CA ILE A 36 -6.15 2.12 -8.77
C ILE A 36 -5.77 3.12 -7.68
N LEU A 37 -5.58 4.38 -8.03
CA LEU A 37 -5.16 5.40 -7.07
C LEU A 37 -6.34 5.91 -6.24
N ASP A 38 -6.08 6.10 -4.95
CA ASP A 38 -7.01 6.76 -4.07
C ASP A 38 -7.05 8.27 -4.38
N PRO A 39 -8.23 8.87 -4.57
CA PRO A 39 -8.37 10.32 -4.67
C PRO A 39 -7.84 11.10 -3.46
N THR A 40 -7.74 10.46 -2.28
CA THR A 40 -7.04 11.02 -1.09
C THR A 40 -5.63 10.52 -0.87
N GLY A 41 -5.11 9.73 -1.81
CA GLY A 41 -3.75 9.28 -1.80
C GLY A 41 -2.75 10.38 -2.10
N VAL A 42 -1.50 9.97 -2.29
CA VAL A 42 -0.43 10.85 -2.76
C VAL A 42 -0.79 11.38 -4.15
N LYS A 43 -0.58 12.68 -4.36
CA LYS A 43 -0.90 13.37 -5.62
C LYS A 43 0.12 14.45 -5.94
N LYS A 44 0.21 14.85 -7.20
CA LYS A 44 0.94 16.06 -7.58
C LYS A 44 0.26 17.29 -6.99
N GLY A 45 1.06 18.30 -6.65
CA GLY A 45 0.58 19.62 -6.29
C GLY A 45 -0.12 20.29 -7.47
N SER A 46 -0.74 21.44 -7.21
CA SER A 46 -1.43 22.22 -8.23
C SER A 46 -0.68 23.53 -8.50
N GLY A 47 -0.90 24.12 -9.68
CA GLY A 47 -0.28 25.37 -10.11
C GLY A 47 1.24 25.27 -10.15
N ASN A 48 1.93 26.29 -9.61
CA ASN A 48 3.39 26.38 -9.60
C ASN A 48 4.08 25.25 -8.81
N ASN A 49 3.33 24.49 -8.02
CA ASN A 49 3.84 23.37 -7.21
C ASN A 49 3.51 22.00 -7.83
N SER A 50 3.22 21.92 -9.14
CA SER A 50 2.90 20.67 -9.83
C SER A 50 4.00 19.59 -9.76
N TYR A 51 5.24 20.00 -9.49
CA TYR A 51 6.39 19.11 -9.30
C TYR A 51 6.49 18.53 -7.87
N GLN A 52 5.78 19.11 -6.90
CA GLN A 52 5.80 18.64 -5.51
C GLN A 52 4.71 17.60 -5.31
N LEU A 53 5.04 16.50 -4.62
CA LEU A 53 4.03 15.54 -4.19
C LEU A 53 3.41 16.01 -2.87
N LYS A 54 2.11 15.80 -2.74
CA LYS A 54 1.32 16.13 -1.56
C LYS A 54 0.56 14.92 -1.07
N PHE A 55 0.42 14.84 0.25
CA PHE A 55 -0.50 13.94 0.93
C PHE A 55 -1.24 14.75 1.99
N GLY A 56 -2.57 14.77 1.94
CA GLY A 56 -3.35 15.65 2.79
C GLY A 56 -3.03 17.13 2.55
N ASN A 57 -2.66 17.85 3.61
CA ASN A 57 -2.25 19.25 3.57
C ASN A 57 -0.72 19.46 3.57
N SER A 58 0.07 18.39 3.58
CA SER A 58 1.53 18.46 3.66
C SER A 58 2.21 18.02 2.37
N ASP A 59 3.44 18.47 2.20
CA ASP A 59 4.34 17.92 1.20
C ASP A 59 4.83 16.55 1.64
N ILE A 60 5.03 15.66 0.67
CA ILE A 60 5.58 14.33 0.89
C ILE A 60 6.69 14.11 -0.13
N SER A 61 7.81 13.55 0.31
CA SER A 61 8.92 13.20 -0.57
C SER A 61 9.38 11.78 -0.28
N PHE A 62 9.96 11.15 -1.28
CA PHE A 62 10.54 9.82 -1.18
C PHE A 62 12.02 9.96 -1.48
N ARG A 63 12.88 9.72 -0.50
CA ARG A 63 14.33 9.89 -0.61
C ARG A 63 15.01 8.67 -0.01
N ASP A 64 15.98 8.14 -0.75
CA ASP A 64 16.68 6.90 -0.42
C ASP A 64 15.68 5.75 -0.18
N LYS A 65 15.48 5.34 1.08
CA LYS A 65 14.55 4.31 1.52
C LYS A 65 13.48 4.86 2.49
N PHE A 66 13.27 6.17 2.51
CA PHE A 66 12.37 6.84 3.43
C PHE A 66 11.27 7.65 2.74
N ILE A 67 10.10 7.60 3.35
CA ILE A 67 9.00 8.54 3.18
C ILE A 67 9.25 9.70 4.14
N VAL A 68 9.32 10.92 3.63
CA VAL A 68 9.74 12.11 4.36
C VAL A 68 8.67 13.18 4.24
N LEU A 69 8.07 13.57 5.38
CA LEU A 69 7.14 14.69 5.49
C LEU A 69 7.85 15.97 5.93
N ASP A 70 8.80 15.84 6.86
CA ASP A 70 9.73 16.90 7.28
C ASP A 70 11.03 16.27 7.85
N GLU A 71 11.86 17.07 8.54
CA GLU A 71 13.12 16.60 9.13
C GLU A 71 12.95 15.53 10.22
N LYS A 72 11.84 15.55 10.96
CA LYS A 72 11.55 14.70 12.12
C LYS A 72 10.63 13.53 11.78
N HIS A 73 9.80 13.66 10.76
CA HIS A 73 8.79 12.68 10.36
C HIS A 73 9.28 11.91 9.13
N LYS A 74 10.03 10.84 9.41
CA LYS A 74 10.60 9.91 8.42
C LYS A 74 10.16 8.49 8.71
N TYR A 75 9.77 7.75 7.67
CA TYR A 75 9.27 6.38 7.78
C TYR A 75 9.93 5.50 6.73
N SER A 76 10.33 4.29 7.08
CA SER A 76 10.88 3.34 6.10
C SER A 76 9.84 3.04 5.01
N ILE A 77 10.29 2.99 3.77
CA ILE A 77 9.45 2.57 2.64
C ILE A 77 9.22 1.06 2.77
N THR A 78 7.95 0.66 2.81
CA THR A 78 7.50 -0.73 2.79
C THR A 78 6.37 -0.88 1.77
N PRO A 79 6.17 -2.07 1.18
CA PRO A 79 5.06 -2.32 0.27
C PRO A 79 3.70 -1.99 0.90
N GLY A 80 3.50 -2.38 2.17
CA GLY A 80 2.27 -2.11 2.92
C GLY A 80 1.98 -0.64 3.12
N LEU A 81 2.99 0.15 3.55
CA LEU A 81 2.82 1.58 3.77
C LEU A 81 2.61 2.34 2.44
N VAL A 82 3.30 1.93 1.39
CA VAL A 82 3.12 2.49 0.04
C VAL A 82 1.72 2.17 -0.50
N GLU A 83 1.24 0.93 -0.36
CA GLU A 83 -0.14 0.56 -0.73
C GLU A 83 -1.17 1.46 -0.03
N LEU A 84 -1.02 1.70 1.28
CA LEU A 84 -1.92 2.58 2.05
C LEU A 84 -1.89 4.04 1.55
N LEU A 85 -0.72 4.53 1.17
CA LEU A 85 -0.55 5.92 0.72
C LEU A 85 -1.11 6.18 -0.68
N PHE A 86 -1.01 5.21 -1.60
CA PHE A 86 -1.35 5.43 -3.00
C PHE A 86 -2.67 4.79 -3.42
N LYS A 87 -2.98 3.58 -2.98
CA LYS A 87 -4.09 2.79 -3.54
C LYS A 87 -5.45 3.09 -2.93
N ARG A 88 -6.49 2.95 -3.74
CA ARG A 88 -7.90 3.02 -3.32
C ARG A 88 -8.35 1.79 -2.53
N ASP A 89 -7.86 0.62 -2.92
CA ASP A 89 -8.10 -0.66 -2.24
C ASP A 89 -6.77 -1.37 -1.98
N PRO A 90 -6.09 -1.06 -0.86
CA PRO A 90 -4.82 -1.67 -0.51
C PRO A 90 -4.93 -3.19 -0.33
N ILE A 91 -3.96 -3.91 -0.87
CA ILE A 91 -3.87 -5.37 -0.72
C ILE A 91 -3.40 -5.69 0.70
N GLY A 92 -4.33 -6.18 1.51
CA GLY A 92 -4.09 -6.33 2.96
C GLY A 92 -3.00 -7.30 3.36
N THR A 93 -2.59 -8.23 2.49
CA THR A 93 -1.48 -9.16 2.79
C THR A 93 -0.12 -8.47 2.90
N TYR A 94 0.03 -7.28 2.32
CA TYR A 94 1.26 -6.49 2.44
C TYR A 94 1.28 -5.58 3.67
N VAL A 95 0.13 -5.39 4.33
CA VAL A 95 -0.03 -4.38 5.38
C VAL A 95 0.23 -4.99 6.76
N THR A 96 1.31 -4.57 7.40
CA THR A 96 1.67 -4.96 8.78
C THR A 96 1.10 -4.00 9.82
N ASN A 97 1.12 -4.40 11.09
CA ASN A 97 0.74 -3.51 12.20
C ASN A 97 1.65 -2.27 12.30
N THR A 98 2.94 -2.43 11.96
CA THR A 98 3.89 -1.32 11.89
C THR A 98 3.50 -0.33 10.79
N ASP A 99 3.07 -0.83 9.62
CA ASP A 99 2.60 0.02 8.53
C ASP A 99 1.34 0.80 8.94
N LEU A 100 0.40 0.16 9.65
CA LEU A 100 -0.80 0.83 10.16
C LEU A 100 -0.48 1.92 11.17
N ALA A 101 0.46 1.67 12.08
CA ALA A 101 0.91 2.66 13.06
C ALA A 101 1.58 3.86 12.36
N ASN A 102 2.48 3.61 11.42
CA ASN A 102 3.13 4.65 10.63
C ASN A 102 2.12 5.43 9.78
N PHE A 103 1.21 4.74 9.10
CA PHE A 103 0.16 5.35 8.30
C PHE A 103 -0.75 6.24 9.14
N ARG A 104 -1.13 5.81 10.35
CA ARG A 104 -1.90 6.65 11.29
C ARG A 104 -1.15 7.93 11.65
N ASN A 105 0.14 7.84 11.96
CA ASN A 105 0.97 9.00 12.27
C ASN A 105 1.03 9.98 11.09
N ILE A 106 1.23 9.46 9.87
CA ILE A 106 1.20 10.26 8.64
C ILE A 106 -0.17 10.91 8.44
N LEU A 107 -1.28 10.18 8.62
CA LEU A 107 -2.63 10.73 8.49
C LEU A 107 -2.90 11.84 9.51
N GLN A 108 -2.43 11.71 10.75
CA GLN A 108 -2.55 12.73 11.79
C GLN A 108 -1.77 13.98 11.43
N TYR A 109 -0.49 13.82 11.06
CA TYR A 109 0.38 14.93 10.67
C TYR A 109 -0.19 15.71 9.48
N THR A 110 -0.61 14.99 8.44
CA THR A 110 -1.08 15.58 7.16
C THR A 110 -2.57 15.95 7.14
N SER A 111 -3.29 15.64 8.22
CA SER A 111 -4.76 15.79 8.30
C SER A 111 -5.54 15.14 7.15
N ALA A 112 -4.94 14.20 6.39
CA ALA A 112 -5.55 13.64 5.18
C ALA A 112 -6.84 12.84 5.45
N HIS A 113 -7.03 12.40 6.69
CA HIS A 113 -8.22 11.70 7.16
C HIS A 113 -9.40 12.65 7.52
N ARG A 114 -9.17 13.96 7.57
CA ARG A 114 -10.15 14.98 8.01
C ARG A 114 -10.73 15.79 6.86
N VAL A 115 -11.97 16.27 7.01
CA VAL A 115 -12.69 17.00 5.96
C VAL A 115 -11.84 18.17 5.44
N LYS A 116 -11.72 18.30 4.11
CA LYS A 116 -10.86 19.33 3.46
C LYS A 116 -9.38 19.32 3.91
N ASN A 117 -8.92 18.25 4.55
CA ASN A 117 -7.60 18.14 5.17
C ASN A 117 -7.34 19.21 6.24
N ASP A 118 -8.39 19.68 6.91
CA ASP A 118 -8.31 20.64 8.02
C ASP A 118 -8.09 19.89 9.35
N PRO A 119 -7.00 20.19 10.11
CA PRO A 119 -6.69 19.53 11.38
C PRO A 119 -7.80 19.66 12.43
N ASN A 120 -8.59 20.73 12.37
CA ASN A 120 -9.66 20.99 13.34
C ASN A 120 -11.01 20.40 12.91
N SER A 121 -11.12 19.96 11.66
CA SER A 121 -12.37 19.42 11.13
C SER A 121 -12.60 17.96 11.54
N ARG A 122 -13.84 17.50 11.45
CA ARG A 122 -14.17 16.09 11.72
C ARG A 122 -13.47 15.14 10.75
N VAL A 123 -13.32 13.90 11.21
CA VAL A 123 -12.90 12.75 10.38
C VAL A 123 -13.88 12.56 9.22
N LYS A 124 -13.38 12.24 8.02
CA LYS A 124 -14.20 12.01 6.81
C LYS A 124 -15.22 10.90 7.07
N ALA A 125 -16.32 10.90 6.34
CA ALA A 125 -17.31 9.82 6.39
C ALA A 125 -17.46 9.26 4.98
N TRP A 126 -16.52 8.41 4.58
CA TRP A 126 -16.42 7.92 3.20
C TRP A 126 -16.67 6.42 3.10
N ASN A 127 -17.46 6.03 2.12
CA ASN A 127 -17.72 4.62 1.80
C ASN A 127 -16.75 4.12 0.72
N GLN A 128 -15.45 4.23 0.98
CA GLN A 128 -14.37 3.78 0.09
C GLN A 128 -13.61 2.62 0.76
N PRO A 129 -13.12 1.61 0.02
CA PRO A 129 -12.48 0.41 0.61
C PRO A 129 -11.35 0.74 1.58
N LYS A 130 -10.39 1.59 1.18
CA LYS A 130 -9.32 2.03 2.08
C LYS A 130 -9.86 2.73 3.34
N TYR A 131 -10.90 3.53 3.16
CA TYR A 131 -11.47 4.30 4.25
C TYR A 131 -12.14 3.39 5.29
N THR A 132 -13.02 2.50 4.84
CA THR A 132 -13.79 1.62 5.71
C THR A 132 -12.92 0.55 6.36
N LYS A 133 -11.93 0.01 5.63
CA LYS A 133 -11.07 -1.08 6.09
C LYS A 133 -9.89 -0.64 6.94
N TYR A 134 -9.28 0.51 6.63
CA TYR A 134 -8.05 0.96 7.29
C TYR A 134 -8.22 2.28 8.04
N ILE A 135 -8.68 3.35 7.38
CA ILE A 135 -8.68 4.68 8.01
C ILE A 135 -9.69 4.78 9.16
N HIS A 136 -10.95 4.39 8.95
CA HIS A 136 -11.99 4.52 9.97
C HIS A 136 -11.66 3.74 11.26
N PRO A 137 -11.19 2.47 11.21
CA PRO A 137 -10.72 1.76 12.40
C PRO A 137 -9.57 2.46 13.15
N LEU A 138 -8.67 3.17 12.47
CA LEU A 138 -7.54 3.87 13.09
C LEU A 138 -7.94 5.07 13.96
N PHE A 139 -9.16 5.61 13.77
CA PHE A 139 -9.65 6.81 14.45
C PHE A 139 -10.96 6.62 15.20
N ASN A 140 -11.64 5.48 15.04
CA ASN A 140 -12.97 5.26 15.60
C ASN A 140 -13.08 3.91 16.32
N VAL A 141 -12.16 3.67 17.26
CA VAL A 141 -12.18 2.46 18.10
C VAL A 141 -13.31 2.58 19.13
N LYS A 142 -14.31 1.72 19.01
CA LYS A 142 -15.29 1.50 20.08
C LYS A 142 -14.66 0.58 21.13
N ILE A 143 -14.17 1.14 22.23
CA ILE A 143 -13.97 0.34 23.44
C ILE A 143 -15.35 0.17 24.09
N GLY A 144 -15.70 -1.06 24.44
CA GLY A 144 -17.02 -1.41 24.99
C GLY A 144 -17.44 -0.43 26.08
N GLY A 145 -18.61 0.20 25.90
CA GLY A 145 -19.16 1.19 26.83
C GLY A 145 -18.90 2.66 26.44
N GLY A 146 -19.39 3.09 25.28
CA GLY A 146 -19.92 4.45 25.13
C GLY A 146 -18.97 5.65 25.06
N ALA A 147 -17.65 5.52 24.99
CA ALA A 147 -16.75 6.67 24.83
C ALA A 147 -15.81 6.56 23.61
N LEU A 148 -15.87 7.55 22.71
CA LEU A 148 -14.91 7.75 21.63
C LEU A 148 -13.64 8.35 22.23
N VAL A 149 -12.62 7.53 22.48
CA VAL A 149 -11.33 8.03 22.98
C VAL A 149 -10.32 8.00 21.84
N GLU A 150 -9.90 9.17 21.39
CA GLU A 150 -8.71 9.39 20.55
C GLU A 150 -7.45 9.11 21.39
N LYS A 151 -7.27 7.88 21.90
CA LYS A 151 -6.06 7.52 22.64
C LYS A 151 -5.03 6.97 21.67
N SER A 152 -4.04 7.79 21.38
CA SER A 152 -2.72 7.37 20.92
C SER A 152 -2.18 6.31 21.88
N LEU A 153 -2.26 5.03 21.54
CA LEU A 153 -1.60 3.97 22.32
C LEU A 153 -1.00 2.90 21.39
N PRO A 154 0.34 2.82 21.31
CA PRO A 154 1.06 1.59 20.97
C PRO A 154 0.64 0.51 21.97
N GLY A 155 0.07 -0.61 21.50
CA GLY A 155 -0.38 -1.73 22.34
C GLY A 155 -1.87 -2.10 22.21
N LEU A 156 -2.69 -1.28 21.54
CA LEU A 156 -4.10 -1.65 21.29
C LEU A 156 -4.25 -2.65 20.12
N TRP A 157 -3.23 -2.77 19.26
CA TRP A 157 -3.26 -3.61 18.06
C TRP A 157 -3.03 -5.11 18.35
N ASP A 158 -2.46 -5.47 19.49
CA ASP A 158 -2.28 -6.88 19.88
C ASP A 158 -3.61 -7.56 20.25
N ASN A 159 -4.64 -6.76 20.59
CA ASN A 159 -5.97 -7.25 20.99
C ASN A 159 -7.02 -7.18 19.88
N PHE A 160 -6.72 -6.54 18.74
CA PHE A 160 -7.52 -6.76 17.53
C PHE A 160 -7.15 -8.14 17.00
N LYS A 161 -7.79 -9.19 17.54
CA LYS A 161 -7.90 -10.46 16.84
C LYS A 161 -8.48 -10.15 15.48
N VAL A 162 -7.62 -10.10 14.47
CA VAL A 162 -7.99 -10.01 13.06
C VAL A 162 -8.85 -11.24 12.84
N ALA A 163 -10.17 -11.06 12.89
CA ALA A 163 -11.10 -12.08 12.46
C ALA A 163 -10.63 -12.45 11.05
N TYR A 164 -10.22 -13.71 10.89
CA TYR A 164 -9.77 -14.27 9.62
C TYR A 164 -10.77 -13.84 8.52
N LEU A 165 -10.42 -12.77 7.81
CA LEU A 165 -11.17 -12.35 6.64
C LEU A 165 -10.91 -13.45 5.63
N LYS A 166 -11.92 -14.29 5.39
CA LYS A 166 -11.89 -15.31 4.33
C LYS A 166 -11.28 -14.66 3.07
N PRO A 167 -10.18 -15.20 2.52
CA PRO A 167 -9.49 -14.55 1.43
C PRO A 167 -10.43 -14.51 0.21
N LYS A 168 -10.93 -13.30 -0.08
CA LYS A 168 -11.56 -12.99 -1.35
C LYS A 168 -10.47 -13.20 -2.42
N LYS A 169 -10.74 -14.01 -3.45
CA LYS A 169 -9.80 -14.23 -4.57
C LYS A 169 -9.35 -12.87 -5.13
N TYR A 170 -8.06 -12.56 -5.01
CA TYR A 170 -7.46 -11.38 -5.62
C TYR A 170 -6.65 -11.85 -6.82
N TYR A 171 -7.02 -11.36 -8.01
CA TYR A 171 -6.14 -11.42 -9.17
C TYR A 171 -4.93 -10.53 -8.88
N ARG A 172 -3.76 -11.15 -8.73
CA ARG A 172 -2.49 -10.48 -8.49
C ARG A 172 -1.68 -10.54 -9.79
N TYR A 173 -1.23 -9.38 -10.28
CA TYR A 173 -0.29 -9.29 -11.39
C TYR A 173 1.12 -9.50 -10.82
N TRP A 174 1.80 -10.58 -11.24
CA TRP A 174 3.16 -10.91 -10.80
C TRP A 174 4.15 -10.45 -11.85
N ASN A 175 5.16 -9.66 -11.46
CA ASN A 175 6.17 -9.11 -12.36
C ASN A 175 7.58 -9.68 -12.13
N ASP A 176 7.73 -10.66 -11.23
CA ASP A 176 8.96 -11.42 -11.01
C ASP A 176 8.70 -12.94 -11.10
N PRO A 177 9.36 -13.65 -12.03
CA PRO A 177 9.27 -15.11 -12.19
C PRO A 177 9.71 -15.90 -10.95
N ASN A 178 10.59 -15.35 -10.11
CA ASN A 178 11.03 -16.00 -8.89
C ASN A 178 9.92 -16.00 -7.83
N GLU A 179 9.12 -14.93 -7.75
CA GLU A 179 7.96 -14.87 -6.87
C GLU A 179 6.87 -15.87 -7.30
N LEU A 180 6.68 -16.05 -8.61
CA LEU A 180 5.81 -17.09 -9.17
C LEU A 180 6.28 -18.49 -8.76
N CYS A 181 7.59 -18.76 -8.85
CA CYS A 181 8.18 -20.04 -8.43
C CYS A 181 8.03 -20.29 -6.91
N GLU A 182 8.27 -19.30 -6.06
CA GLU A 182 8.09 -19.43 -4.61
C GLU A 182 6.62 -19.63 -4.22
N ARG A 183 5.70 -18.93 -4.88
CA ARG A 183 4.25 -19.14 -4.70
C ARG A 183 3.83 -20.54 -5.15
N LEU A 184 4.32 -21.00 -6.31
CA LEU A 184 4.05 -22.33 -6.82
C LEU A 184 4.54 -23.43 -5.87
N LYS A 185 5.75 -23.29 -5.29
CA LYS A 185 6.27 -24.22 -4.27
C LYS A 185 5.34 -24.30 -3.06
N LEU A 186 4.86 -23.17 -2.56
CA LEU A 186 3.96 -23.11 -1.41
C LEU A 186 2.62 -23.78 -1.71
N LEU A 187 2.01 -23.47 -2.86
CA LEU A 187 0.74 -24.06 -3.29
C LEU A 187 0.85 -25.58 -3.52
N LEU A 188 1.97 -26.04 -4.07
CA LEU A 188 2.21 -27.48 -4.25
C LEU A 188 2.38 -28.19 -2.89
N GLY A 189 2.98 -27.52 -1.91
CA GLY A 189 3.04 -27.99 -0.52
C GLY A 189 1.65 -28.14 0.12
N GLU A 190 0.78 -27.16 -0.06
CA GLU A 190 -0.62 -27.21 0.42
C GLU A 190 -1.41 -28.32 -0.29
N LYS A 191 -1.21 -28.51 -1.60
CA LYS A 191 -1.83 -29.59 -2.38
C LYS A 191 -1.38 -30.97 -1.93
N ASN A 192 -0.08 -31.15 -1.68
CA ASN A 192 0.48 -32.39 -1.15
C ASN A 192 -0.02 -32.72 0.27
N ALA A 193 -0.42 -31.70 1.04
CA ALA A 193 -1.09 -31.86 2.33
C ALA A 193 -2.60 -32.16 2.20
N GLY A 194 -3.13 -32.30 0.99
CA GLY A 194 -4.52 -32.68 0.71
C GLY A 194 -5.48 -31.51 0.44
N ASN A 195 -4.99 -30.28 0.31
CA ASN A 195 -5.82 -29.11 0.01
C ASN A 195 -5.86 -28.79 -1.49
N SER A 196 -6.93 -29.19 -2.19
CA SER A 196 -7.14 -28.94 -3.62
C SER A 196 -7.81 -27.60 -3.95
N SER A 197 -8.08 -26.75 -2.96
CA SER A 197 -8.76 -25.46 -3.15
C SER A 197 -8.01 -24.49 -4.08
N HIS A 198 -6.72 -24.75 -4.33
CA HIS A 198 -5.81 -23.88 -5.06
C HIS A 198 -5.42 -24.38 -6.47
N ASP A 199 -6.08 -25.44 -6.98
CA ASP A 199 -5.73 -26.02 -8.30
C ASP A 199 -5.81 -25.02 -9.46
N ASN A 200 -6.80 -24.12 -9.42
CA ASN A 200 -6.94 -23.08 -10.45
C ASN A 200 -5.83 -22.02 -10.37
N GLU A 201 -5.28 -21.74 -9.18
CA GLU A 201 -4.17 -20.80 -9.00
C GLU A 201 -2.86 -21.43 -9.46
N ILE A 202 -2.65 -22.72 -9.17
CA ILE A 202 -1.52 -23.51 -9.67
C ILE A 202 -1.50 -23.49 -11.20
N ASN A 203 -2.63 -23.79 -11.85
CA ASN A 203 -2.71 -23.80 -13.32
C ASN A 203 -2.47 -22.40 -13.91
N SER A 204 -3.02 -21.35 -13.28
CA SER A 204 -2.78 -19.98 -13.74
C SER A 204 -1.31 -19.57 -13.67
N ILE A 205 -0.59 -19.97 -12.62
CA ILE A 205 0.85 -19.66 -12.46
C ILE A 205 1.70 -20.46 -13.46
N ILE A 206 1.37 -21.74 -13.69
CA ILE A 206 2.07 -22.57 -14.67
C ILE A 206 1.91 -21.99 -16.08
N GLU A 207 0.72 -21.48 -16.41
CA GLU A 207 0.45 -20.90 -17.72
C GLU A 207 1.18 -19.58 -17.92
N GLU A 208 1.24 -18.72 -16.90
CA GLU A 208 2.03 -17.49 -16.92
C GLU A 208 3.53 -17.77 -17.08
N LEU A 209 4.05 -18.79 -16.37
CA LEU A 209 5.45 -19.23 -16.54
C LEU A 209 5.75 -19.86 -17.91
N ARG A 210 4.75 -20.49 -18.56
CA ARG A 210 4.85 -21.00 -19.95
C ARG A 210 4.84 -19.86 -20.97
N GLU A 211 3.92 -18.89 -20.83
CA GLU A 211 3.78 -17.75 -21.74
C GLU A 211 5.02 -16.85 -21.75
N GLU A 212 5.63 -16.64 -20.58
CA GLU A 212 6.89 -15.90 -20.44
C GLU A 212 8.13 -16.74 -20.81
N GLY A 213 7.96 -18.02 -21.13
CA GLY A 213 9.01 -18.90 -21.65
C GLY A 213 10.00 -19.44 -20.60
N TYR A 214 9.67 -19.36 -19.32
CA TYR A 214 10.53 -19.89 -18.23
C TYR A 214 10.46 -21.41 -18.11
N ILE A 215 9.32 -22.00 -18.46
CA ILE A 215 9.10 -23.46 -18.47
C ILE A 215 8.43 -23.89 -19.78
N ARG A 216 8.63 -25.14 -20.19
CA ARG A 216 8.10 -25.72 -21.44
C ARG A 216 7.16 -26.89 -21.20
#